data_AF-A0A2P6TZV6-F1
#
_entry.id   AF-A0A2P6TZV6-F1
#
_cell.length_a   1.000
_cell.length_b   1.000
_cell.length_c   1.000
_cell.angle_alpha   90.00
_cell.angle_beta   90.00
_cell.angle_gamma   90.00
#
_symmetry.space_group_name_H-M   'P 1'
#
loop_
_entity.id
_entity.type
_entity.pdbx_description
1 polymer ?
#
loop_
_entity_poly.entity_id
_entity_poly.type
_entity_poly.pdbx_seq_one_letter_code
_entity_poly.pdbx_strand_id
1 'polypeptide(L)'
;MQAALAAHTLLGTGLRALPARPARGAPLAPRAASTRLPSAGGRGPGAPSAAASSSSGGYKPEVPSETTPGDLFSIITTLGLTGGSVGTYLDGIHSRVQVLVYDKLALIHGGLHTSAIVPPLLAAFYIVLGGLYIKADGWLLERGDQSTEAAYRRCNLGTMCLSFGALAASLALSSVLYANDVPADQISLVLAGCAAANYLVFDSTKQGLALALLCAVACPASELMLMHIGQLWHYPEATLFTEIPHSGIPSWVPWCYFIYTSAVAQLTRYLKKTS
;
A
#
# COMPACT_ATOMS: atom_id res chain seq x y z
N MET A 1 65.65 -19.70 3.48
CA MET A 1 64.86 -18.55 3.98
C MET A 1 63.59 -18.49 3.14
N GLN A 2 62.44 -18.78 3.76
CA GLN A 2 61.04 -18.74 3.23
C GLN A 2 60.72 -19.69 2.06
N ALA A 3 60.15 -20.89 2.22
CA ALA A 3 58.94 -21.38 2.93
C ALA A 3 57.60 -21.01 2.26
N ALA A 4 56.97 -22.04 1.68
CA ALA A 4 55.54 -22.31 1.56
C ALA A 4 54.66 -21.43 0.63
N LEU A 5 54.60 -21.82 -0.65
CA LEU A 5 53.37 -21.78 -1.44
C LEU A 5 52.53 -23.02 -1.10
N ALA A 6 51.41 -22.85 -0.40
CA ALA A 6 50.19 -23.68 -0.50
C ALA A 6 49.28 -23.39 0.70
N ALA A 7 48.22 -22.61 0.48
CA ALA A 7 46.91 -22.74 1.13
C ALA A 7 46.08 -21.51 0.81
N HIS A 8 45.09 -21.65 -0.08
CA HIS A 8 43.72 -21.14 0.09
C HIS A 8 42.91 -21.45 -1.16
N THR A 9 42.46 -22.71 -1.22
CA THR A 9 41.28 -23.11 -1.98
C THR A 9 40.17 -23.34 -0.97
N LEU A 10 38.96 -22.87 -1.30
CA LEU A 10 37.68 -23.01 -0.58
C LEU A 10 37.23 -21.81 0.26
N LEU A 11 36.53 -20.88 -0.40
CA LEU A 11 35.26 -20.30 0.05
C LEU A 11 34.56 -19.64 -1.15
N GLY A 12 34.11 -20.48 -2.08
CA GLY A 12 33.17 -20.07 -3.11
C GLY A 12 31.75 -20.13 -2.56
N THR A 13 31.33 -19.10 -1.83
CA THR A 13 29.91 -18.87 -1.53
C THR A 13 29.30 -18.05 -2.65
N GLY A 14 28.31 -18.64 -3.31
CA GLY A 14 27.71 -18.16 -4.54
C GLY A 14 27.12 -16.76 -4.47
N LEU A 15 27.83 -15.80 -5.05
CA LEU A 15 27.20 -14.66 -5.71
C LEU A 15 26.70 -15.16 -7.07
N ARG A 16 25.48 -15.69 -7.08
CA ARG A 16 24.78 -15.91 -8.34
C ARG A 16 24.39 -14.52 -8.84
N ALA A 17 25.15 -14.00 -9.80
CA ALA A 17 24.79 -12.79 -10.52
C ALA A 17 23.33 -12.92 -10.99
N LEU A 18 22.50 -11.96 -10.58
CA LEU A 18 21.12 -11.89 -11.05
C LEU A 18 21.13 -11.75 -12.57
N PRO A 19 20.20 -12.41 -13.29
CA PRO A 19 20.16 -12.29 -14.74
C PRO A 19 19.93 -10.84 -15.14
N ALA A 20 20.73 -10.37 -16.09
CA ALA A 20 20.50 -9.10 -16.75
C ALA A 20 19.07 -9.06 -17.33
N ARG A 21 18.46 -7.87 -17.29
CA ARG A 21 17.14 -7.58 -17.88
C ARG A 21 17.05 -8.24 -19.28
N PRO A 22 16.05 -9.10 -19.56
CA PRO A 22 15.88 -9.64 -20.91
C PRO A 22 15.72 -8.50 -21.91
N ALA A 23 16.45 -8.58 -23.02
CA ALA A 23 16.44 -7.58 -24.08
C ALA A 23 15.01 -7.42 -24.66
N ARG A 24 14.58 -6.16 -24.79
CA ARG A 24 13.21 -5.76 -25.13
C ARG A 24 12.82 -6.20 -26.56
N GLY A 25 11.72 -6.93 -26.69
CA GLY A 25 11.02 -7.10 -27.96
C GLY A 25 10.30 -5.83 -28.38
N ALA A 26 10.23 -5.58 -29.69
CA ALA A 26 9.58 -4.40 -30.27
C ALA A 26 8.10 -4.28 -29.86
N PRO A 27 7.58 -3.05 -29.67
CA PRO A 27 6.18 -2.84 -29.26
C PRO A 27 5.21 -3.34 -30.35
N LEU A 28 4.34 -4.28 -29.98
CA LEU A 28 3.20 -4.68 -30.79
C LEU A 28 2.15 -3.56 -30.76
N ALA A 29 1.76 -3.10 -31.94
CA ALA A 29 0.79 -2.01 -32.13
C ALA A 29 -0.59 -2.33 -31.51
N PRO A 30 -1.28 -1.35 -30.90
CA PRO A 30 -2.60 -1.55 -30.32
C PRO A 30 -3.66 -1.75 -31.40
N ARG A 31 -4.41 -2.85 -31.29
CA ARG A 31 -5.55 -3.17 -32.15
C ARG A 31 -6.79 -2.44 -31.65
N ALA A 32 -7.30 -1.49 -32.43
CA ALA A 32 -8.48 -0.70 -32.11
C ALA A 32 -9.74 -1.57 -31.96
N ALA A 33 -10.38 -1.50 -30.79
CA ALA A 33 -11.71 -2.08 -30.57
C ALA A 33 -12.78 -1.01 -30.83
N SER A 34 -13.60 -1.26 -31.85
CA SER A 34 -14.76 -0.45 -32.20
C SER A 34 -15.98 -0.92 -31.40
N THR A 35 -16.53 -0.05 -30.55
CA THR A 35 -17.81 -0.27 -29.88
C THR A 35 -18.82 0.75 -30.38
N ARG A 36 -19.80 0.27 -31.16
CA ARG A 36 -20.99 1.03 -31.54
C ARG A 36 -21.93 1.17 -30.33
N LEU A 37 -22.40 2.39 -30.09
CA LEU A 37 -23.50 2.71 -29.19
C LEU A 37 -24.86 2.47 -29.88
N PRO A 38 -25.89 2.00 -29.16
CA PRO A 38 -27.28 2.14 -29.61
C PRO A 38 -27.93 3.43 -29.08
N SER A 39 -28.81 3.96 -29.92
CA SER A 39 -29.56 5.21 -29.83
C SER A 39 -30.68 5.21 -28.79
N ALA A 40 -30.98 6.43 -28.31
CA ALA A 40 -32.14 6.78 -27.49
C ALA A 40 -33.48 6.68 -28.24
N GLY A 41 -34.56 6.42 -27.50
CA GLY A 41 -35.94 6.53 -27.99
C GLY A 41 -37.02 6.40 -26.89
N GLY A 42 -37.60 7.53 -26.48
CA GLY A 42 -39.05 7.77 -26.46
C GLY A 42 -39.98 7.28 -25.31
N ARG A 43 -40.36 8.25 -24.44
CA ARG A 43 -41.68 8.59 -23.84
C ARG A 43 -42.45 7.61 -22.90
N GLY A 44 -42.88 8.15 -21.75
CA GLY A 44 -43.70 7.55 -20.66
C GLY A 44 -45.21 7.36 -20.97
N PRO A 45 -46.16 7.31 -20.00
CA PRO A 45 -46.22 8.08 -18.74
C PRO A 45 -46.74 7.31 -17.48
N GLY A 46 -46.82 7.99 -16.32
CA GLY A 46 -47.77 7.65 -15.23
C GLY A 46 -47.19 7.64 -13.81
N ALA A 47 -47.52 8.68 -13.02
CA ALA A 47 -47.38 8.67 -11.56
C ALA A 47 -48.50 7.81 -10.93
N PRO A 48 -48.34 7.33 -9.68
CA PRO A 48 -48.86 8.14 -8.58
C PRO A 48 -47.96 8.23 -7.33
N SER A 49 -48.23 9.33 -6.62
CA SER A 49 -47.83 9.67 -5.26
C SER A 49 -48.11 8.57 -4.24
N ALA A 50 -47.13 8.27 -3.38
CA ALA A 50 -47.36 7.61 -2.11
C ALA A 50 -46.51 8.29 -1.03
N ALA A 51 -47.20 8.99 -0.13
CA ALA A 51 -46.67 9.45 1.13
C ALA A 51 -46.25 8.26 1.99
N ALA A 52 -45.07 8.32 2.61
CA ALA A 52 -44.71 7.44 3.71
C ALA A 52 -43.77 8.17 4.68
N SER A 53 -44.39 8.69 5.74
CA SER A 53 -43.94 8.69 7.13
C SER A 53 -42.46 8.96 7.42
N SER A 54 -42.21 10.14 7.99
CA SER A 54 -41.12 10.40 8.92
C SER A 54 -41.18 9.43 10.12
N SER A 55 -40.33 8.40 10.13
CA SER A 55 -39.86 7.78 11.36
C SER A 55 -38.43 8.27 11.61
N SER A 56 -38.32 9.39 12.34
CA SER A 56 -37.07 9.80 12.99
C SER A 56 -36.79 8.83 14.14
N GLY A 57 -36.42 7.59 13.80
CA GLY A 57 -35.79 6.67 14.72
C GLY A 57 -34.43 7.26 15.07
N GLY A 58 -34.33 7.85 16.27
CA GLY A 58 -33.05 8.30 16.82
C GLY A 58 -32.12 7.12 16.97
N TYR A 59 -31.31 6.86 15.94
CA TYR A 59 -30.17 5.98 16.02
C TYR A 59 -29.20 6.62 17.00
N LYS A 60 -29.08 6.05 18.20
CA LYS A 60 -27.94 6.34 19.07
C LYS A 60 -26.71 5.77 18.39
N PRO A 61 -25.66 6.57 18.13
CA PRO A 61 -24.36 6.02 17.76
C PRO A 61 -23.96 4.96 18.79
N GLU A 62 -23.75 3.72 18.35
CA GLU A 62 -22.93 2.79 19.11
C GLU A 62 -21.51 3.35 19.06
N VAL A 63 -21.18 4.17 20.05
CA VAL A 63 -19.80 4.58 20.31
C VAL A 63 -19.05 3.28 20.62
N PRO A 64 -17.93 2.98 19.91
CA PRO A 64 -17.15 1.78 20.18
C PRO A 64 -16.83 1.70 21.68
N SER A 65 -17.09 0.54 22.29
CA SER A 65 -16.78 0.30 23.70
C SER A 65 -15.30 0.53 23.99
N GLU A 66 -14.98 0.88 25.24
CA GLU A 66 -13.59 0.96 25.69
C GLU A 66 -12.85 -0.33 25.35
N THR A 67 -11.64 -0.19 24.82
CA THR A 67 -10.81 -1.33 24.38
C THR A 67 -10.09 -1.91 25.57
N THR A 68 -10.33 -3.18 25.86
CA THR A 68 -9.65 -3.85 26.96
C THR A 68 -8.17 -4.08 26.62
N PRO A 69 -7.31 -4.33 27.62
CA PRO A 69 -5.91 -4.71 27.35
C PRO A 69 -5.80 -5.98 26.48
N GLY A 70 -6.74 -6.92 26.61
CA GLY A 70 -6.79 -8.14 25.80
C GLY A 70 -7.08 -7.84 24.33
N ASP A 71 -8.06 -6.98 24.07
CA ASP A 71 -8.43 -6.56 22.71
C ASP A 71 -7.26 -5.83 22.05
N LEU A 72 -6.62 -4.92 22.79
CA LEU A 72 -5.48 -4.16 22.28
C LEU A 72 -4.31 -5.09 21.91
N PHE A 73 -4.02 -6.10 22.74
CA PHE A 73 -3.00 -7.10 22.43
C PHE A 73 -3.34 -7.90 21.16
N SER A 74 -4.59 -8.33 21.02
CA SER A 74 -5.09 -9.03 19.83
C SER A 74 -4.95 -8.17 18.57
N ILE A 75 -5.36 -6.90 18.65
CA ILE A 75 -5.27 -5.95 17.53
C ILE A 75 -3.82 -5.71 17.12
N ILE A 76 -2.93 -5.40 18.09
CA ILE A 76 -1.50 -5.15 17.82
C ILE A 76 -0.85 -6.39 17.19
N THR A 77 -1.13 -7.58 17.73
CA THR A 77 -0.60 -8.84 17.21
C THR A 77 -1.07 -9.07 15.78
N THR A 78 -2.37 -8.86 15.52
CA THR A 78 -2.94 -9.07 14.19
C THR A 78 -2.41 -8.05 13.18
N LEU A 79 -2.27 -6.78 13.56
CA LEU A 79 -1.64 -5.75 12.74
C LEU A 79 -0.18 -6.10 12.41
N GLY A 80 0.60 -6.48 13.42
CA GLY A 80 2.01 -6.87 13.25
C GLY A 80 2.18 -8.09 12.35
N LEU A 81 1.39 -9.15 12.58
CA LEU A 81 1.42 -10.35 11.74
C LEU A 81 0.96 -10.05 10.32
N THR A 82 -0.07 -9.24 10.13
CA THR A 82 -0.54 -8.85 8.79
C THR A 82 0.51 -8.01 8.06
N GLY A 83 1.14 -7.05 8.74
CA GLY A 83 2.22 -6.26 8.17
C GLY A 83 3.42 -7.10 7.77
N GLY A 84 3.89 -7.96 8.68
CA GLY A 84 5.03 -8.84 8.42
C GLY A 84 4.77 -9.93 7.37
N SER A 85 3.51 -10.35 7.17
CA SER A 85 3.15 -11.36 6.17
C SER A 85 2.57 -10.75 4.89
N VAL A 86 1.31 -10.33 4.90
CA VAL A 86 0.60 -9.74 3.75
C VAL A 86 1.34 -8.52 3.24
N GLY A 87 1.84 -7.66 4.13
CA GLY A 87 2.64 -6.50 3.73
C GLY A 87 3.88 -6.90 2.94
N THR A 88 4.63 -7.90 3.42
CA THR A 88 5.81 -8.43 2.71
C THR A 88 5.45 -9.00 1.34
N TYR A 89 4.30 -9.67 1.21
CA TYR A 89 3.82 -10.13 -0.11
C TYR A 89 3.45 -8.98 -1.05
N LEU A 90 2.88 -7.90 -0.52
CA LEU A 90 2.56 -6.69 -1.30
C LEU A 90 3.83 -5.97 -1.77
N ASP A 91 4.85 -5.84 -0.90
CA ASP A 91 6.18 -5.33 -1.25
C ASP A 91 6.80 -6.15 -2.40
N GLY A 92 6.69 -7.47 -2.32
CA GLY A 92 7.18 -8.39 -3.35
C GLY A 92 6.59 -8.19 -4.75
N ILE A 93 5.50 -7.43 -4.91
CA ILE A 93 4.97 -7.08 -6.23
C ILE A 93 5.97 -6.21 -7.01
N HIS A 94 6.59 -5.23 -6.34
CA HIS A 94 7.53 -4.27 -6.93
C HIS A 94 8.87 -4.91 -7.30
N SER A 95 9.36 -5.82 -6.46
CA SER A 95 10.66 -6.46 -6.68
C SER A 95 10.67 -7.49 -7.83
N ARG A 96 9.51 -8.07 -8.19
CA ARG A 96 9.41 -9.02 -9.33
C ARG A 96 9.83 -8.42 -10.66
N VAL A 97 9.55 -7.14 -10.87
CA VAL A 97 9.94 -6.41 -12.08
C VAL A 97 11.11 -5.46 -11.82
N GLN A 98 11.80 -5.63 -10.69
CA GLN A 98 12.96 -4.84 -10.30
C GLN A 98 12.65 -3.33 -10.27
N VAL A 99 11.45 -2.95 -9.78
CA VAL A 99 11.22 -1.56 -9.35
C VAL A 99 12.24 -1.24 -8.25
N LEU A 100 12.42 -2.16 -7.31
CA LEU A 100 13.37 -2.09 -6.21
C LEU A 100 14.25 -3.36 -6.22
N VAL A 101 15.53 -3.20 -5.92
CA VAL A 101 16.52 -4.29 -5.87
C VAL A 101 17.13 -4.38 -4.48
N TYR A 102 17.01 -5.55 -3.84
CA TYR A 102 17.57 -5.82 -2.51
C TYR A 102 19.05 -6.21 -2.61
N ASP A 103 19.92 -5.38 -2.04
CA ASP A 103 21.38 -5.58 -2.07
C ASP A 103 21.89 -6.42 -0.89
N LYS A 104 21.22 -6.32 0.27
CA LYS A 104 21.60 -7.04 1.50
C LYS A 104 20.44 -7.81 2.09
N LEU A 105 20.77 -8.97 2.65
CA LEU A 105 19.81 -9.87 3.31
C LEU A 105 18.63 -10.25 2.41
N ALA A 106 18.87 -10.35 1.10
CA ALA A 106 17.85 -10.70 0.13
C ALA A 106 17.35 -12.14 0.36
N LEU A 107 16.03 -12.28 0.42
CA LEU A 107 15.29 -13.53 0.52
C LEU A 107 14.55 -13.75 -0.79
N ILE A 108 14.85 -14.87 -1.45
CA ILE A 108 14.21 -15.27 -2.70
C ILE A 108 13.53 -16.62 -2.46
N HIS A 109 12.20 -16.63 -2.42
CA HIS A 109 11.42 -17.85 -2.21
C HIS A 109 10.10 -17.82 -2.99
N GLY A 110 9.85 -18.82 -3.83
CA GLY A 110 8.56 -18.96 -4.53
C GLY A 110 8.15 -17.76 -5.40
N GLY A 111 9.11 -16.99 -5.93
CA GLY A 111 8.86 -15.76 -6.70
C GLY A 111 8.66 -14.49 -5.85
N LEU A 112 8.72 -14.60 -4.53
CA LEU A 112 8.90 -13.46 -3.63
C LEU A 112 10.38 -13.08 -3.59
N HIS A 113 10.69 -11.84 -3.93
CA HIS A 113 12.02 -11.25 -3.80
C HIS A 113 11.91 -10.15 -2.73
N THR A 114 12.43 -10.35 -1.53
CA THR A 114 12.33 -9.37 -0.44
C THR A 114 13.63 -9.33 0.36
N SER A 115 13.70 -8.58 1.46
CA SER A 115 14.82 -8.63 2.41
C SER A 115 14.34 -9.16 3.76
N ALA A 116 15.21 -9.82 4.52
CA ALA A 116 14.91 -10.28 5.88
C ALA A 116 14.52 -9.13 6.84
N ILE A 117 14.85 -7.88 6.47
CA ILE A 117 14.51 -6.67 7.23
C ILE A 117 13.11 -6.14 6.88
N VAL A 118 12.54 -6.51 5.73
CA VAL A 118 11.23 -6.00 5.30
C VAL A 118 10.08 -6.47 6.19
N PRO A 119 9.96 -7.76 6.55
CA PRO A 119 8.89 -8.21 7.46
C PRO A 119 8.84 -7.46 8.81
N PRO A 120 9.95 -7.29 9.57
CA PRO A 120 9.89 -6.53 10.82
C PRO A 120 9.60 -5.04 10.61
N LEU A 121 10.07 -4.42 9.51
CA LEU A 121 9.74 -3.02 9.20
C LEU A 121 8.24 -2.84 8.91
N LEU A 122 7.66 -3.73 8.10
CA LEU A 122 6.23 -3.66 7.76
C LEU A 122 5.35 -4.03 8.95
N ALA A 123 5.75 -4.97 9.80
CA ALA A 123 5.07 -5.21 11.07
C ALA A 123 5.04 -3.94 11.94
N ALA A 124 6.18 -3.25 12.08
CA ALA A 124 6.26 -2.00 12.82
C ALA A 124 5.39 -0.89 12.20
N PHE A 125 5.44 -0.74 10.87
CA PHE A 125 4.61 0.22 10.14
C PHE A 125 3.11 0.00 10.41
N TYR A 126 2.62 -1.24 10.34
CA TYR A 126 1.20 -1.55 10.59
C TYR A 126 0.80 -1.29 12.03
N ILE A 127 1.65 -1.67 13.00
CA ILE A 127 1.37 -1.44 14.42
C ILE A 127 1.30 0.06 14.72
N VAL A 128 2.28 0.84 14.26
CA VAL A 128 2.34 2.29 14.49
C VAL A 128 1.17 2.99 13.81
N LEU A 129 0.96 2.75 12.52
CA LEU A 129 -0.11 3.40 11.77
C LEU A 129 -1.50 2.99 12.28
N GLY A 130 -1.71 1.71 12.58
CA GLY A 130 -2.96 1.24 13.18
C GLY A 130 -3.21 1.85 14.56
N GLY A 131 -2.17 1.95 15.41
CA GLY A 131 -2.26 2.66 16.70
C GLY A 131 -2.63 4.13 16.54
N LEU A 132 -2.07 4.82 15.53
CA LEU A 132 -2.43 6.20 15.21
C LEU A 132 -3.90 6.32 14.77
N TYR A 133 -4.39 5.39 13.94
CA TYR A 133 -5.80 5.34 13.56
C TYR A 133 -6.71 5.10 14.77
N ILE A 134 -6.39 4.15 15.66
CA ILE A 134 -7.17 3.90 16.89
C ILE A 134 -7.32 5.20 17.69
N LYS A 135 -6.21 5.92 17.90
CA LYS A 135 -6.19 7.15 18.69
C LYS A 135 -6.94 8.29 17.99
N ALA A 136 -6.68 8.51 16.71
CA ALA A 136 -7.28 9.60 15.96
C ALA A 136 -8.78 9.39 15.75
N ASP A 137 -9.20 8.17 15.42
CA ASP A 137 -10.60 7.82 15.27
C ASP A 137 -11.35 7.94 16.60
N GLY A 138 -10.79 7.43 17.70
CA GLY A 138 -11.39 7.59 19.03
C GLY A 138 -11.61 9.05 19.41
N TRP A 139 -10.58 9.88 19.24
CA TRP A 139 -10.66 11.32 19.52
C TRP A 139 -11.71 12.06 18.68
N LEU A 140 -11.90 11.67 17.42
CA LEU A 140 -12.87 12.29 16.52
C LEU A 140 -14.29 11.76 16.72
N LEU A 141 -14.45 10.49 17.09
CA LEU A 141 -15.75 9.92 17.45
C LEU A 141 -16.30 10.55 18.73
N GLU A 142 -15.46 10.78 19.75
CA GLU A 142 -15.85 11.51 20.97
C GLU A 142 -16.34 12.94 20.67
N ARG A 143 -15.86 13.53 19.58
CA ARG A 143 -16.26 14.86 19.09
C ARG A 143 -17.43 14.84 18.12
N GLY A 144 -18.01 13.67 17.84
CA GLY A 144 -19.14 13.51 16.93
C GLY A 144 -18.81 13.75 15.45
N ASP A 145 -17.56 13.52 15.03
CA ASP A 145 -17.17 13.68 13.62
C ASP A 145 -17.91 12.67 12.73
N GLN A 146 -18.80 13.20 11.88
CA GLN A 146 -19.68 12.42 11.03
C GLN A 146 -18.94 11.59 9.98
N SER A 147 -17.79 12.09 9.48
CA SER A 147 -17.01 11.37 8.46
C SER A 147 -16.38 10.11 9.04
N THR A 148 -15.86 10.21 10.27
CA THR A 148 -15.29 9.09 11.02
C THR A 148 -16.35 8.06 11.37
N GLU A 149 -17.52 8.52 11.85
CA GLU A 149 -18.64 7.63 12.14
C GLU A 149 -19.12 6.88 10.89
N ALA A 150 -19.26 7.57 9.75
CA ALA A 150 -19.62 6.96 8.48
C ALA A 150 -18.57 5.94 8.01
N ALA A 151 -17.27 6.22 8.19
CA ALA A 151 -16.21 5.28 7.86
C ALA A 151 -16.28 4.00 8.72
N TYR A 152 -16.51 4.12 10.03
CA TYR A 152 -16.73 2.99 10.93
C TYR A 152 -17.94 2.15 10.56
N ARG A 153 -19.06 2.80 10.22
CA ARG A 153 -20.29 2.09 9.81
C ARG A 153 -20.10 1.30 8.52
N ARG A 154 -19.41 1.89 7.53
CA ARG A 154 -19.09 1.24 6.24
C ARG A 154 -18.06 0.12 6.38
N CYS A 155 -17.25 0.14 7.44
CA CYS A 155 -16.23 -0.87 7.67
C CYS A 155 -16.84 -2.24 8.01
N ASN A 156 -16.46 -3.23 7.20
CA ASN A 156 -16.77 -4.64 7.37
C ASN A 156 -15.67 -5.48 6.68
N LEU A 157 -15.74 -6.81 6.81
CA LEU A 157 -14.76 -7.71 6.22
C LEU A 157 -14.62 -7.49 4.70
N GLY A 158 -15.73 -7.33 3.98
CA GLY A 158 -15.73 -7.13 2.53
C GLY A 158 -15.04 -5.83 2.12
N THR A 159 -15.34 -4.71 2.76
CA THR A 159 -14.70 -3.42 2.45
C THR A 159 -13.22 -3.40 2.83
N MET A 160 -12.85 -4.09 3.91
CA MET A 160 -11.45 -4.31 4.29
C MET A 160 -10.70 -5.15 3.25
N CYS A 161 -11.23 -6.30 2.84
CA CYS A 161 -10.63 -7.12 1.78
C CYS A 161 -10.51 -6.36 0.44
N LEU A 162 -11.55 -5.61 0.05
CA LEU A 162 -11.51 -4.78 -1.16
C LEU A 162 -10.45 -3.69 -1.09
N SER A 163 -10.22 -3.09 0.09
CA SER A 163 -9.17 -2.07 0.25
C SER A 163 -7.76 -2.66 0.09
N PHE A 164 -7.50 -3.87 0.59
CA PHE A 164 -6.26 -4.59 0.33
C PHE A 164 -6.12 -4.99 -1.14
N GLY A 165 -7.22 -5.42 -1.77
CA GLY A 165 -7.25 -5.72 -3.21
C GLY A 165 -6.93 -4.49 -4.05
N ALA A 166 -7.47 -3.32 -3.70
CA ALA A 166 -7.20 -2.06 -4.39
C ALA A 166 -5.75 -1.58 -4.19
N LEU A 167 -5.18 -1.77 -2.99
CA LEU A 167 -3.77 -1.56 -2.73
C LEU A 167 -2.90 -2.48 -3.60
N ALA A 168 -3.15 -3.79 -3.58
CA ALA A 168 -2.43 -4.76 -4.40
C ALA A 168 -2.52 -4.44 -5.90
N ALA A 169 -3.71 -4.07 -6.39
CA ALA A 169 -3.93 -3.68 -7.77
C ALA A 169 -3.16 -2.41 -8.15
N SER A 170 -3.06 -1.42 -7.24
CA SER A 170 -2.31 -0.20 -7.48
C SER A 170 -0.80 -0.45 -7.53
N LEU A 171 -0.28 -1.31 -6.64
CA LEU A 171 1.13 -1.76 -6.68
C LEU A 171 1.43 -2.56 -7.97
N ALA A 172 0.52 -3.46 -8.35
CA ALA A 172 0.64 -4.20 -9.60
C ALA A 172 0.59 -3.28 -10.82
N LEU A 173 -0.31 -2.28 -10.83
CA LEU A 173 -0.40 -1.28 -11.89
C LEU A 173 0.92 -0.52 -12.02
N SER A 174 1.49 -0.01 -10.92
CA SER A 174 2.80 0.66 -10.96
C SER A 174 3.90 -0.25 -11.51
N SER A 175 3.89 -1.53 -11.17
CA SER A 175 4.85 -2.53 -11.69
C SER A 175 4.67 -2.77 -13.18
N VAL A 176 3.43 -2.87 -13.65
CA VAL A 176 3.12 -3.05 -15.08
C VAL A 176 3.55 -1.81 -15.87
N LEU A 177 3.21 -0.60 -15.41
CA LEU A 177 3.59 0.64 -16.09
C LEU A 177 5.13 0.78 -16.13
N TYR A 178 5.80 0.51 -15.01
CA TYR A 178 7.26 0.49 -14.92
C TYR A 178 7.89 -0.52 -15.89
N ALA A 179 7.39 -1.76 -15.91
CA ALA A 179 7.90 -2.81 -16.79
C ALA A 179 7.70 -2.51 -18.29
N ASN A 180 6.72 -1.66 -18.61
CA ASN A 180 6.45 -1.17 -19.97
C ASN A 180 7.11 0.19 -20.28
N ASP A 181 8.06 0.63 -19.44
CA ASP A 181 8.84 1.85 -19.64
C ASP A 181 7.99 3.12 -19.75
N VAL A 182 6.85 3.15 -19.05
CA VAL A 182 6.01 4.35 -18.96
C VAL A 182 6.79 5.43 -18.19
N PRO A 183 6.82 6.69 -18.67
CA PRO A 183 7.50 7.78 -17.99
C PRO A 183 7.04 7.97 -16.54
N ALA A 184 8.00 8.27 -15.65
CA ALA A 184 7.78 8.35 -14.20
C ALA A 184 6.71 9.36 -13.77
N ASP A 185 6.63 10.49 -14.47
CA ASP A 185 5.62 11.53 -14.27
C ASP A 185 4.21 11.01 -14.59
N GLN A 186 4.07 10.20 -15.65
CA GLN A 186 2.81 9.56 -16.00
C GLN A 186 2.42 8.47 -14.99
N ILE A 187 3.37 7.65 -14.54
CA ILE A 187 3.12 6.67 -13.47
C ILE A 187 2.66 7.40 -12.20
N SER A 188 3.36 8.47 -11.82
CA SER A 188 3.04 9.27 -10.65
C SER A 188 1.65 9.89 -10.76
N LEU A 189 1.28 10.45 -11.91
CA LEU A 189 -0.06 11.01 -12.14
C LEU A 189 -1.17 9.95 -12.02
N VAL A 190 -0.98 8.78 -12.64
CA VAL A 190 -1.95 7.67 -12.55
C VAL A 190 -2.09 7.20 -11.10
N LEU A 191 -0.98 7.02 -10.39
CA LEU A 191 -0.97 6.57 -9.00
C LEU A 191 -1.53 7.62 -8.03
N ALA A 192 -1.34 8.91 -8.31
CA ALA A 192 -2.00 9.99 -7.58
C ALA A 192 -3.54 9.92 -7.75
N GLY A 193 -4.01 9.64 -8.96
CA GLY A 193 -5.43 9.37 -9.24
C GLY A 193 -5.95 8.15 -8.47
N CYS A 194 -5.20 7.04 -8.50
CA CYS A 194 -5.52 5.84 -7.71
C CYS A 194 -5.53 6.12 -6.20
N ALA A 195 -4.61 6.94 -5.70
CA ALA A 195 -4.51 7.36 -4.30
C ALA A 195 -5.73 8.17 -3.86
N ALA A 196 -6.10 9.19 -4.65
CA ALA A 196 -7.31 9.96 -4.40
C ALA A 196 -8.57 9.07 -4.43
N ALA A 197 -8.70 8.20 -5.42
CA ALA A 197 -9.82 7.28 -5.53
C ALA A 197 -9.89 6.30 -4.35
N ASN A 198 -8.76 5.69 -3.95
CA ASN A 198 -8.70 4.79 -2.80
C ASN A 198 -9.13 5.49 -1.51
N TYR A 199 -8.60 6.69 -1.26
CA TYR A 199 -8.99 7.48 -0.09
C TYR A 199 -10.48 7.81 -0.10
N LEU A 200 -11.01 8.29 -1.22
CA LEU A 200 -12.43 8.67 -1.33
C LEU A 200 -13.35 7.45 -1.14
N VAL A 201 -13.00 6.30 -1.70
CA VAL A 201 -13.81 5.08 -1.61
C VAL A 201 -13.74 4.47 -0.20
N PHE A 202 -12.54 4.28 0.34
CA PHE A 202 -12.32 3.44 1.52
C PHE A 202 -12.21 4.19 2.84
N ASP A 203 -11.77 5.45 2.86
CA ASP A 203 -11.54 6.20 4.11
C ASP A 203 -12.43 7.45 4.18
N SER A 204 -12.16 8.47 3.35
CA SER A 204 -12.88 9.76 3.33
C SER A 204 -12.92 10.50 4.67
N THR A 205 -11.93 10.27 5.55
CA THR A 205 -11.83 10.93 6.86
C THR A 205 -10.66 11.93 6.91
N LYS A 206 -10.77 12.99 7.71
CA LYS A 206 -9.76 14.06 7.79
C LYS A 206 -8.41 13.54 8.33
N GLN A 207 -8.47 12.73 9.38
CA GLN A 207 -7.34 12.02 9.97
C GLN A 207 -6.75 11.01 9.00
N GLY A 208 -7.59 10.32 8.23
CA GLY A 208 -7.14 9.43 7.17
C GLY A 208 -6.30 10.16 6.14
N LEU A 209 -6.77 11.32 5.68
CA LEU A 209 -6.02 12.18 4.77
C LEU A 209 -4.71 12.67 5.40
N ALA A 210 -4.76 13.14 6.64
CA ALA A 210 -3.58 13.64 7.35
C ALA A 210 -2.51 12.54 7.51
N LEU A 211 -2.91 11.33 7.89
CA LEU A 211 -2.00 10.17 8.03
C LEU A 211 -1.50 9.71 6.66
N ALA A 212 -2.33 9.72 5.63
CA ALA A 212 -1.92 9.40 4.26
C ALA A 212 -0.85 10.37 3.74
N LEU A 213 -1.03 11.67 3.96
CA LEU A 213 -0.04 12.70 3.61
C LEU A 213 1.23 12.56 4.44
N LEU A 214 1.10 12.26 5.74
CA LEU A 214 2.24 11.99 6.61
C LEU A 214 3.05 10.80 6.09
N CYS A 215 2.40 9.66 5.79
CA CYS A 215 3.06 8.47 5.26
C CYS A 215 3.68 8.70 3.88
N ALA A 216 3.02 9.49 3.01
CA ALA A 216 3.55 9.86 1.70
C ALA A 216 4.87 10.66 1.77
N VAL A 217 5.22 11.22 2.94
CA VAL A 217 6.49 11.92 3.17
C VAL A 217 7.42 11.11 4.06
N ALA A 218 6.93 10.68 5.23
CA ALA A 218 7.73 10.04 6.26
C ALA A 218 8.23 8.66 5.84
N CYS A 219 7.41 7.87 5.14
CA CYS A 219 7.85 6.54 4.71
C CYS A 219 8.92 6.61 3.63
N PRO A 220 8.78 7.40 2.54
CA PRO A 220 9.87 7.63 1.60
C PRO A 220 11.12 8.23 2.26
N ALA A 221 10.98 9.15 3.21
CA ALA A 221 12.12 9.69 3.96
C ALA A 221 12.84 8.59 4.77
N SER A 222 12.09 7.71 5.43
CA SER A 222 12.67 6.57 6.17
C SER A 222 13.37 5.58 5.23
N GLU A 223 12.81 5.36 4.04
CA GLU A 223 13.41 4.51 3.02
C GLU A 223 14.71 5.10 2.48
N LEU A 224 14.73 6.41 2.21
CA LEU A 224 15.96 7.13 1.86
C LEU A 224 17.05 6.94 2.92
N MET A 225 16.71 7.00 4.21
CA MET A 225 17.68 6.72 5.29
C MET A 225 18.18 5.28 5.27
N LEU A 226 17.31 4.30 5.04
CA LEU A 226 17.68 2.88 4.98
C LEU A 226 18.60 2.57 3.77
N MET A 227 18.35 3.19 2.62
CA MET A 227 19.21 3.07 1.45
C MET A 227 20.54 3.79 1.66
N HIS A 228 20.53 5.00 2.22
CA HIS A 228 21.75 5.79 2.42
C HIS A 228 22.68 5.19 3.47
N ILE A 229 22.14 4.81 4.63
CA ILE A 229 22.93 4.35 5.77
C ILE A 229 23.13 2.83 5.71
N GLY A 230 22.04 2.09 5.50
CA GLY A 230 22.05 0.63 5.53
C GLY A 230 22.50 0.01 4.20
N GLN A 231 22.30 0.72 3.08
CA GLN A 231 22.47 0.20 1.72
C GLN A 231 21.80 -1.17 1.57
N LEU A 232 20.57 -1.26 2.09
CA LEU A 232 19.81 -2.51 2.12
C LEU A 232 19.21 -2.83 0.75
N TRP A 233 18.84 -1.79 0.00
CA TRP A 233 18.30 -1.84 -1.35
C TRP A 233 18.51 -0.52 -2.07
N HIS A 234 18.21 -0.51 -3.37
CA HIS A 234 18.14 0.70 -4.19
C HIS A 234 17.04 0.60 -5.26
N TYR A 235 16.67 1.77 -5.79
CA TYR A 235 15.83 1.91 -6.97
C TYR A 235 16.70 2.14 -8.22
N PRO A 236 16.66 1.27 -9.24
CA PRO A 236 17.47 1.45 -10.45
C PRO A 236 17.14 2.72 -11.24
N GLU A 237 15.86 3.09 -11.30
CA GLU A 237 15.33 4.21 -12.09
C GLU A 237 14.68 5.26 -11.18
N ALA A 238 15.45 5.77 -10.22
CA ALA A 238 14.99 6.82 -9.32
C ALA A 238 14.80 8.16 -10.04
N THR A 239 13.80 8.95 -9.62
CA THR A 239 13.49 10.26 -10.23
C THR A 239 13.45 11.41 -9.23
N LEU A 240 13.39 11.13 -7.93
CA LEU A 240 13.52 12.10 -6.85
C LEU A 240 14.80 11.81 -6.06
N PHE A 241 15.43 12.87 -5.56
CA PHE A 241 16.62 12.81 -4.70
C PHE A 241 17.82 12.06 -5.33
N THR A 242 17.93 12.09 -6.66
CA THR A 242 19.00 11.42 -7.44
C THR A 242 20.39 11.97 -7.16
N GLU A 243 20.48 13.20 -6.64
CA GLU A 243 21.75 13.83 -6.24
C GLU A 243 22.39 13.16 -5.02
N ILE A 244 21.63 12.37 -4.26
CA ILE A 244 22.14 11.62 -3.12
C ILE A 244 22.65 10.26 -3.65
N PRO A 245 23.97 9.99 -3.58
CA PRO A 245 24.53 8.75 -4.11
C PRO A 245 23.86 7.54 -3.49
N HIS A 246 23.40 6.60 -4.33
CA HIS A 246 22.73 5.37 -3.91
C HIS A 246 21.47 5.59 -3.06
N SER A 247 20.76 6.71 -3.22
CA SER A 247 19.59 7.04 -2.38
C SER A 247 18.53 7.86 -3.11
N GLY A 248 18.16 7.46 -4.32
CA GLY A 248 17.02 8.03 -5.03
C GLY A 248 15.77 7.16 -4.91
N ILE A 249 14.59 7.78 -5.03
CA ILE A 249 13.29 7.07 -5.09
C ILE A 249 12.51 7.47 -6.35
N PRO A 250 11.66 6.59 -6.89
CA PRO A 250 10.70 6.96 -7.91
C PRO A 250 9.64 7.93 -7.39
N SER A 251 9.26 8.89 -8.22
CA SER A 251 8.28 9.94 -7.90
C SER A 251 6.86 9.44 -7.60
N TRP A 252 6.57 8.16 -7.83
CA TRP A 252 5.29 7.54 -7.51
C TRP A 252 5.27 6.77 -6.18
N VAL A 253 6.42 6.54 -5.54
CA VAL A 253 6.51 5.86 -4.23
C VAL A 253 5.69 6.56 -3.13
N PRO A 254 5.67 7.91 -3.03
CA PRO A 254 4.78 8.62 -2.10
C PRO A 254 3.30 8.19 -2.22
N TRP A 255 2.81 7.98 -3.44
CA TRP A 255 1.42 7.57 -3.68
C TRP A 255 1.17 6.13 -3.28
N CYS A 256 2.16 5.24 -3.40
CA CYS A 256 2.06 3.88 -2.89
C CYS A 256 1.83 3.87 -1.37
N TYR A 257 2.59 4.66 -0.62
CA TYR A 257 2.40 4.81 0.83
C TYR A 257 1.08 5.49 1.19
N PHE A 258 0.64 6.47 0.39
CA PHE A 258 -0.67 7.10 0.57
C PHE A 258 -1.81 6.07 0.43
N ILE A 259 -1.79 5.22 -0.61
CA ILE A 259 -2.82 4.19 -0.82
C ILE A 259 -2.80 3.17 0.33
N TYR A 260 -1.61 2.85 0.82
CA TYR A 260 -1.39 1.91 1.90
C TYR A 260 -2.20 2.24 3.16
N THR A 261 -2.32 3.53 3.50
CA THR A 261 -2.98 3.94 4.73
C THR A 261 -4.45 3.59 4.76
N SER A 262 -5.15 3.62 3.62
CA SER A 262 -6.57 3.25 3.54
C SER A 262 -6.79 1.78 3.88
N ALA A 263 -5.89 0.88 3.45
CA ALA A 263 -5.99 -0.54 3.79
C ALA A 263 -5.74 -0.80 5.29
N VAL A 264 -4.73 -0.13 5.86
CA VAL A 264 -4.43 -0.23 7.31
C VAL A 264 -5.56 0.38 8.15
N ALA A 265 -6.17 1.48 7.70
CA ALA A 265 -7.34 2.07 8.34
C ALA A 265 -8.50 1.07 8.41
N GLN A 266 -8.83 0.44 7.28
CA GLN A 266 -9.92 -0.53 7.21
C GLN A 266 -9.64 -1.78 8.05
N LEU A 267 -8.40 -2.28 8.07
CA LEU A 267 -8.00 -3.37 8.95
C LEU A 267 -8.18 -2.98 10.42
N THR A 268 -7.67 -1.82 10.80
CA THR A 268 -7.71 -1.32 12.18
C THR A 268 -9.14 -1.16 12.68
N ARG A 269 -10.00 -0.51 11.87
CA ARG A 269 -11.41 -0.31 12.19
C ARG A 269 -12.18 -1.63 12.25
N TYR A 270 -11.88 -2.56 11.34
CA TYR A 270 -12.49 -3.89 11.35
C TYR A 270 -12.13 -4.65 12.63
N LEU A 271 -10.84 -4.71 12.97
CA LEU A 271 -10.39 -5.39 14.20
C LEU A 271 -10.99 -4.76 15.45
N LYS A 272 -11.06 -3.42 15.53
CA LYS A 272 -11.70 -2.70 16.65
C LYS A 272 -13.19 -3.01 16.79
N LYS A 273 -13.88 -3.36 15.70
CA LYS A 273 -15.31 -3.68 15.69
C LYS A 273 -15.58 -5.15 16.03
N THR A 274 -14.59 -6.02 15.88
CA THR A 274 -14.73 -7.48 16.07
C THR A 274 -13.89 -8.04 17.21
N SER A 275 -13.13 -7.19 17.91
CA SER A 275 -12.43 -7.58 19.14
C SER A 275 -13.38 -7.54 20.32
#